data_AF-A0A0Q9P6Q7-F1
#
_entry.id   AF-A0A0Q9P6Q7-F1
#
_cell.length_a   1.000
_cell.length_b   1.000
_cell.length_c   1.000
_cell.angle_alpha   90.00
_cell.angle_beta   90.00
_cell.angle_gamma   90.00
#
_symmetry.space_group_name_H-M   'P 1'
#
loop_
_entity.id
_entity.type
_entity.pdbx_description
1 polymer ?
#
loop_
_entity_poly.entity_id
_entity_poly.type
_entity_poly.pdbx_seq_one_letter_code
_entity_poly.pdbx_strand_id
1 'polypeptide(L)' 'MISADGSEVKVSWESSDSAVDSWAVAVNGLPVGRVEKAARSLTLTDIQRDKDVRLEIFGITAEGKVGERAGTVLSASH' A
#
# COMPACT_ATOMS: atom_id res chain seq x y z
N MET A 1 -0.74 -3.09 -12.95
CA MET A 1 -2.02 -3.83 -13.06
C MET A 1 -2.31 -4.44 -11.70
N ILE A 2 -3.51 -4.21 -11.17
CA ILE A 2 -4.01 -4.79 -9.92
C ILE A 2 -5.03 -5.85 -10.34
N SER A 3 -4.77 -7.12 -10.02
CA SER A 3 -5.72 -8.23 -10.19
C SER A 3 -6.20 -8.61 -8.79
N ALA A 4 -7.50 -8.73 -8.60
CA ALA A 4 -8.09 -9.04 -7.30
C ALA A 4 -9.17 -10.12 -7.45
N ASP A 5 -8.89 -11.34 -6.98
CA ASP A 5 -9.89 -12.36 -6.70
C ASP A 5 -10.38 -12.11 -5.27
N GLY A 6 -11.51 -11.39 -5.13
CA GLY A 6 -12.37 -11.23 -3.93
C GLY A 6 -11.74 -10.77 -2.60
N SER A 7 -10.69 -11.44 -2.14
CA SER A 7 -10.01 -11.28 -0.85
C SER A 7 -8.54 -10.88 -1.00
N GLU A 8 -7.96 -11.02 -2.20
CA GLU A 8 -6.56 -10.69 -2.46
C GLU A 8 -6.42 -9.47 -3.37
N VAL A 9 -5.50 -8.57 -3.04
CA VAL A 9 -5.17 -7.40 -3.85
C VAL A 9 -3.67 -7.32 -4.00
N LYS A 10 -3.18 -7.44 -5.23
CA LYS A 10 -1.78 -7.17 -5.54
C LYS A 10 -1.57 -5.67 -5.79
N VAL A 11 -0.78 -5.03 -4.94
CA VAL A 11 -0.40 -3.63 -5.08
C VAL A 11 1.03 -3.56 -5.58
N SER A 12 1.31 -2.70 -6.55
CA SER A 12 2.66 -2.44 -7.06
C SER A 12 2.88 -0.93 -7.16
N TRP A 13 4.11 -0.49 -6.90
CA TRP A 13 4.47 0.93 -6.91
C TRP A 13 5.89 1.15 -7.44
N GLU A 14 6.09 2.34 -7.98
CA GLU A 14 7.40 2.85 -8.38
C GLU A 14 7.84 3.97 -7.43
N SER A 15 9.14 4.22 -7.38
CA SER A 15 9.73 5.31 -6.62
C SER A 15 11.19 5.48 -7.04
N SER A 16 11.54 6.73 -7.31
CA SER A 16 12.89 7.22 -7.55
C SER A 16 13.55 7.80 -6.29
N ASP A 17 12.85 7.78 -5.15
CA ASP A 17 13.34 8.37 -3.90
C ASP A 17 14.37 7.44 -3.23
N SER A 18 15.63 7.88 -3.25
CA SER A 18 16.74 7.13 -2.68
C SER A 18 16.83 7.23 -1.15
N ALA A 19 16.14 8.19 -0.54
CA ALA A 19 16.13 8.42 0.91
C ALA A 19 15.15 7.49 1.66
N VAL A 20 14.26 6.81 0.94
CA VAL A 20 13.36 5.81 1.53
C VAL A 20 14.16 4.66 2.12
N ASP A 21 13.82 4.27 3.34
CA ASP A 21 14.42 3.16 4.10
C ASP A 21 13.42 1.99 4.25
N SER A 22 12.12 2.29 4.29
CA SER A 22 11.05 1.29 4.26
C SER A 22 9.77 1.87 3.70
N TRP A 23 8.83 1.00 3.32
CA TRP A 23 7.50 1.39 2.87
C TRP A 23 6.48 1.02 3.92
N ALA A 24 5.63 1.95 4.31
CA ALA A 24 4.45 1.65 5.10
C ALA A 24 3.23 1.54 4.20
N VAL A 25 2.35 0.63 4.58
CA VAL A 25 1.10 0.32 3.88
C VAL A 25 -0.04 0.66 4.82
N ALA A 26 -1.01 1.41 4.32
CA ALA A 26 -2.21 1.74 5.05
C ALA A 26 -3.48 1.36 4.29
N VAL A 27 -4.46 0.88 5.04
CA VAL A 27 -5.81 0.57 4.57
C VAL A 27 -6.76 1.52 5.30
N ASN A 28 -7.50 2.33 4.56
CA ASN A 28 -8.40 3.36 5.11
C ASN A 28 -7.70 4.28 6.13
N GLY A 29 -6.45 4.65 5.85
CA GLY A 29 -5.62 5.49 6.71
C GLY A 29 -5.00 4.78 7.92
N LEU A 30 -5.33 3.52 8.18
CA LEU A 30 -4.75 2.71 9.24
C LEU A 30 -3.53 1.95 8.74
N PRO A 31 -2.34 2.06 9.37
CA PRO A 31 -1.18 1.29 8.99
C PRO A 31 -1.41 -0.19 9.27
N VAL A 32 -1.23 -1.02 8.24
CA VAL A 32 -1.43 -2.48 8.32
C VAL A 32 -0.13 -3.26 8.20
N GLY A 33 0.94 -2.61 7.76
CA GLY A 33 2.24 -3.27 7.61
C GLY A 33 3.36 -2.34 7.15
N ARG A 34 4.56 -2.90 7.19
CA ARG A 34 5.78 -2.28 6.68
C ARG A 34 6.55 -3.30 5.87
N VAL A 35 7.09 -2.88 4.73
CA VAL A 35 7.95 -3.70 3.86
C VAL A 35 9.29 -3.01 3.63
N GLU A 36 10.30 -3.80 3.27
CA GLU A 36 11.66 -3.33 3.06
C GLU A 36 11.79 -2.36 1.87
N LYS A 37 12.83 -1.52 1.87
CA LYS A 37 13.13 -0.54 0.81
C LYS A 37 13.04 -1.10 -0.62
N ALA A 38 13.53 -2.32 -0.82
CA ALA A 38 13.62 -2.96 -2.13
C ALA A 38 12.25 -3.39 -2.68
N ALA A 39 11.24 -3.54 -1.83
CA ALA A 39 9.91 -3.98 -2.24
C ALA A 39 9.27 -2.96 -3.20
N ARG A 40 8.65 -3.49 -4.27
CA ARG A 40 7.88 -2.73 -5.28
C ARG A 40 6.50 -3.32 -5.53
N SER A 41 6.19 -4.37 -4.82
CA SER A 41 4.86 -4.96 -4.82
C SER A 41 4.63 -5.72 -3.53
N LEU A 42 3.36 -5.87 -3.17
CA LEU A 42 2.90 -6.74 -2.10
C LEU A 42 1.52 -7.27 -2.42
N THR A 43 1.15 -8.36 -1.79
CA THR A 43 -0.22 -8.89 -1.82
C THR A 43 -0.87 -8.65 -0.47
N LEU A 44 -2.02 -8.00 -0.47
CA LEU A 44 -2.90 -7.89 0.69
C LEU A 44 -3.95 -8.98 0.60
N THR A 45 -4.06 -9.81 1.63
CA THR A 45 -5.11 -10.83 1.77
C THR A 45 -6.18 -10.34 2.73
N ASP A 46 -7.37 -10.96 2.69
CA ASP A 46 -8.51 -10.66 3.56
C ASP A 46 -8.97 -9.18 3.50
N ILE A 47 -8.95 -8.62 2.29
CA ILE A 47 -9.51 -7.28 2.06
C ILE A 47 -11.03 -7.41 1.87
N GLN A 48 -11.78 -7.12 2.93
CA GLN A 48 -13.24 -7.03 2.87
C GLN A 48 -13.65 -5.73 2.17
N ARG A 49 -14.38 -5.85 1.06
CA ARG A 49 -14.81 -4.73 0.21
C ARG A 49 -16.32 -4.48 0.29
N ASP A 50 -16.89 -4.58 1.49
CA ASP A 50 -18.29 -4.18 1.75
C ASP A 50 -18.52 -2.67 1.44
N LYS A 51 -17.43 -1.89 1.49
CA LYS A 51 -17.36 -0.48 1.13
C LYS A 51 -16.08 -0.22 0.33
N ASP A 52 -15.99 0.97 -0.23
CA ASP A 52 -14.75 1.44 -0.86
C ASP A 52 -13.57 1.36 0.12
N VAL A 53 -12.48 0.78 -0.34
CA VAL A 53 -11.24 0.60 0.43
C VAL A 53 -10.16 1.48 -0.17
N ARG A 54 -9.62 2.40 0.63
CA ARG A 54 -8.46 3.20 0.26
C ARG A 54 -7.19 2.46 0.63
N LEU A 55 -6.33 2.23 -0.35
CA LEU A 55 -5.00 1.69 -0.15
C LEU A 55 -3.97 2.79 -0.37
N GLU A 56 -3.04 2.92 0.57
CA GLU A 56 -1.98 3.92 0.52
C GLU A 56 -0.63 3.28 0.81
N ILE A 57 0.39 3.73 0.08
CA ILE A 57 1.78 3.38 0.29
C ILE A 57 2.57 4.68 0.40
N PHE A 58 3.45 4.75 1.40
CA PHE A 58 4.33 5.89 1.61
C PHE A 58 5.69 5.46 2.11
N GLY A 59 6.72 6.16 1.62
CA GLY A 59 8.09 5.94 2.03
C GLY A 59 8.34 6.51 3.43
N ILE A 60 9.13 5.79 4.21
CA ILE A 60 9.65 6.22 5.51
C ILE A 60 11.16 6.26 5.39
N THR A 61 11.78 7.40 5.70
CA THR A 61 13.24 7.54 5.70
C THR A 61 13.84 6.94 6.98
N ALA A 62 15.17 6.75 7.00
CA ALA A 62 15.88 6.27 8.19
C ALA A 62 15.72 7.18 9.43
N GLU A 63 15.45 8.48 9.21
CA GLU A 63 15.13 9.45 10.27
C GLU A 63 13.66 9.40 10.72
N GLY A 64 12.84 8.54 10.12
CA GLY A 64 11.41 8.40 10.42
C GLY A 64 10.52 9.44 9.73
N LYS A 65 11.03 10.21 8.76
CA LYS A 65 10.22 11.17 7.99
C LYS A 65 9.31 10.40 7.03
N VAL A 66 8.06 10.85 6.93
CA VAL A 66 7.05 10.25 6.05
C VAL A 66 6.97 11.06 4.76
N GLY A 67 7.15 10.38 3.62
CA GLY A 67 7.02 10.97 2.30
C GLY A 67 5.56 11.10 1.84
N GLU A 68 5.38 11.54 0.60
CA GLU A 68 4.06 11.61 -0.02
C GLU A 68 3.39 10.24 -0.10
N ARG A 69 2.06 10.24 -0.01
CA ARG A 69 1.24 9.03 -0.07
C ARG A 69 0.79 8.80 -1.50
N ALA A 70 1.23 7.69 -2.09
CA ALA A 70 0.64 7.17 -3.31
C ALA A 70 -0.48 6.22 -2.94
N GLY A 71 -1.64 6.32 -3.59
CA GLY A 71 -2.78 5.48 -3.22
C GLY A 71 -3.79 5.29 -4.33
N THR A 72 -4.65 4.30 -4.12
CA THR A 72 -5.78 3.98 -5.00
C THR A 72 -7.00 3.63 -4.16
N VAL A 73 -8.18 3.73 -4.77
CA VAL A 73 -9.43 3.30 -4.16
C VAL A 73 -9.91 2.07 -4.89
N LEU A 74 -10.07 0.98 -4.13
CA LEU A 74 -10.79 -0.19 -4.58
C LEU A 74 -12.26 0.04 -4.29
N SER A 75 -13.10 0.04 -5.32
CA SER A 75 -14.55 0.16 -5.13
C SER A 75 -15.09 -0.99 -4.28
N ALA A 76 -16.22 -0.82 -3.63
CA ALA A 76 -16.94 -1.95 -3.04
C ALA A 76 -17.13 -3.09 -4.08
N SER A 77 -17.01 -4.34 -3.64
CA SER A 77 -17.31 -5.52 -4.47
C SER A 77 -18.29 -6.40 -3.72
N HIS A 78 -19.43 -6.66 -4.37
CA HIS A 78 -20.57 -7.42 -3.86
C HIS A 78 -20.50 -8.88 -4.31
#